data_AF-A0A7C6IIK8-F1
#
_entry.id   AF-A0A7C6IIK8-F1
#
_cell.length_a   1.000
_cell.length_b   1.000
_cell.length_c   1.000
_cell.angle_alpha   90.00
_cell.angle_beta   90.00
_cell.angle_gamma   90.00
#
_symmetry.space_group_name_H-M   'P 1'
#
loop_
_entity.id
_entity.type
_entity.pdbx_description
1 polymer ?
#
loop_
_entity_poly.entity_id
_entity_poly.type
_entity_poly.pdbx_seq_one_letter_code
_entity_poly.pdbx_strand_id
1 'polypeptide(L)'
;MELIIILILLVIVTYIFKKLNSLVYSVAIIDIFFRIIHFLKGNIVSPELYNLVSNNIPESLPSLINKYTTGMFNEVLIWIYVINFIILEIYLIKALIKK
;
A
#
# COMPACT_ATOMS: atom_id res chain seq x y z
N MET A 1 -3.10 0.12 19.51
CA MET A 1 -3.78 -1.05 18.88
C MET A 1 -3.70 -0.99 17.34
N GLU A 2 -3.95 0.16 16.70
CA GLU A 2 -3.93 0.27 15.23
C GLU A 2 -2.55 -0.01 14.58
N LEU A 3 -1.45 0.38 15.25
CA LEU A 3 -0.07 0.13 14.81
C LEU A 3 0.27 -1.37 14.71
N ILE A 4 -0.31 -2.18 15.60
CA ILE A 4 -0.07 -3.63 15.70
C ILE A 4 -0.68 -4.36 14.50
N ILE A 5 -1.84 -3.90 14.01
CA ILE A 5 -2.52 -4.50 12.85
C ILE A 5 -1.68 -4.31 11.58
N ILE A 6 -1.08 -3.14 11.41
CA ILE A 6 -0.21 -2.81 10.26
C ILE A 6 1.10 -3.59 10.33
N LEU A 7 1.68 -3.71 11.53
CA LEU A 7 2.87 -4.51 11.77
C LEU A 7 2.61 -5.99 11.48
N ILE A 8 1.46 -6.52 11.89
CA ILE A 8 1.04 -7.90 11.56
C ILE A 8 0.82 -8.06 10.06
N LEU A 9 0.22 -7.09 9.37
CA LEU A 9 0.03 -7.15 7.92
C LEU A 9 1.38 -7.17 7.18
N LEU A 10 2.32 -6.31 7.59
CA LEU A 10 3.68 -6.26 7.05
C LEU A 10 4.47 -7.54 7.35
N VAL A 11 4.34 -8.10 8.56
CA VAL A 11 4.95 -9.38 8.94
C VAL A 11 4.34 -10.53 8.13
N ILE A 12 3.03 -10.55 7.89
CA ILE A 12 2.36 -11.57 7.07
C ILE A 12 2.80 -11.46 5.60
N VAL A 13 2.88 -10.26 5.05
CA VAL A 13 3.37 -10.02 3.68
C VAL A 13 4.83 -10.46 3.56
N THR A 14 5.70 -10.09 4.51
CA THR A 14 7.12 -10.47 4.47
C THR A 14 7.34 -11.97 4.75
N TYR A 15 6.54 -12.61 5.61
CA TYR A 15 6.66 -14.03 5.97
C TYR A 15 6.11 -14.97 4.88
N ILE A 16 5.07 -14.56 4.14
CA ILE A 16 4.49 -15.38 3.06
C ILE A 16 5.35 -15.34 1.79
N PHE A 17 6.10 -14.27 1.54
CA PHE A 17 6.79 -14.06 0.27
C PHE A 17 8.30 -14.30 0.34
N LYS A 18 8.69 -15.58 0.26
CA LYS A 18 10.09 -16.05 0.17
C LYS A 18 10.87 -15.55 -1.07
N LYS A 19 10.27 -14.75 -1.96
CA LYS A 19 10.87 -14.24 -3.20
C LYS A 19 10.62 -12.75 -3.35
N LEU A 20 11.69 -12.00 -3.67
CA LEU A 20 11.66 -10.54 -3.86
C LEU A 20 10.56 -10.08 -4.82
N ASN A 21 10.34 -10.79 -5.93
CA ASN A 21 9.27 -10.49 -6.88
C ASN A 21 7.90 -10.45 -6.20
N SER A 22 7.62 -11.43 -5.33
CA SER A 22 6.31 -11.54 -4.73
C SER A 22 6.06 -10.45 -3.68
N LEU A 23 7.12 -10.00 -2.99
CA LEU A 23 7.06 -8.85 -2.10
C LEU A 23 6.74 -7.55 -2.87
N VAL A 24 7.38 -7.34 -4.02
CA VAL A 24 7.13 -6.18 -4.90
C VAL A 24 5.66 -6.13 -5.35
N TYR A 25 5.12 -7.26 -5.83
CA TYR A 25 3.72 -7.33 -6.22
C TYR A 25 2.76 -7.08 -5.04
N SER A 26 3.04 -7.63 -3.85
CA SER A 26 2.15 -7.47 -2.70
C SER A 26 2.08 -6.04 -2.18
N VAL A 27 3.21 -5.34 -2.11
CA VAL A 27 3.25 -3.92 -1.72
C VAL A 27 2.41 -3.09 -2.70
N ALA A 28 2.59 -3.32 -4.00
CA ALA A 28 1.82 -2.63 -5.03
C ALA A 28 0.32 -2.93 -4.96
N ILE A 29 -0.08 -4.19 -4.77
CA ILE A 29 -1.48 -4.60 -4.64
C ILE A 29 -2.15 -3.90 -3.45
N ILE A 30 -1.47 -3.83 -2.30
CA ILE A 30 -2.01 -3.19 -1.10
C ILE A 30 -2.18 -1.68 -1.31
N ASP A 31 -1.19 -1.00 -1.89
CA ASP A 31 -1.29 0.44 -2.18
C ASP A 31 -2.40 0.75 -3.18
N ILE A 32 -2.52 -0.03 -4.27
CA ILE A 32 -3.59 0.10 -5.25
C ILE A 32 -4.96 -0.13 -4.59
N PHE A 33 -5.08 -1.13 -3.71
CA PHE A 33 -6.30 -1.38 -2.96
C PHE A 33 -6.71 -0.15 -2.12
N PHE A 34 -5.79 0.45 -1.36
CA PHE A 34 -6.08 1.67 -0.60
C PHE A 34 -6.55 2.82 -1.50
N ARG A 35 -5.89 3.02 -2.64
CA ARG A 35 -6.27 4.07 -3.60
C ARG A 35 -7.65 3.85 -4.21
N ILE A 36 -8.00 2.62 -4.57
CA ILE A 36 -9.33 2.27 -5.08
C ILE A 36 -10.38 2.57 -4.03
N ILE A 37 -10.18 2.11 -2.79
CA ILE A 37 -11.12 2.35 -1.70
C ILE A 37 -11.28 3.85 -1.43
N HIS A 38 -10.18 4.59 -1.42
CA HIS A 38 -10.22 6.04 -1.26
C HIS A 38 -10.99 6.73 -2.38
N PHE A 39 -10.76 6.35 -3.64
CA PHE A 39 -11.52 6.87 -4.77
C PHE A 39 -13.01 6.58 -4.63
N LEU A 40 -13.39 5.36 -4.22
CA LEU A 40 -14.78 5.00 -3.99
C LEU A 40 -15.40 5.85 -2.88
N LYS A 41 -14.71 6.10 -1.76
CA LYS A 41 -15.22 6.99 -0.70
C LYS A 41 -15.56 8.39 -1.21
N GLY A 42 -14.69 8.97 -2.05
CA GLY A 42 -14.88 10.31 -2.59
C GLY A 42 -16.02 10.42 -3.59
N ASN A 43 -16.47 9.31 -4.17
CA ASN A 43 -17.49 9.28 -5.23
C ASN A 43 -18.82 8.61 -4.79
N ILE A 44 -18.85 7.95 -3.62
CA ILE A 44 -20.08 7.37 -3.08
C ILE A 44 -20.87 8.47 -2.36
N VAL A 45 -22.08 8.75 -2.87
CA VAL A 45 -23.02 9.75 -2.33
C VAL A 45 -23.78 9.24 -1.10
N SER A 46 -23.76 7.92 -0.83
CA SER A 46 -24.45 7.28 0.29
C SER A 46 -23.71 7.46 1.63
N PRO A 47 -24.33 8.12 2.64
CA PRO A 47 -23.73 8.30 3.97
C PRO A 47 -23.46 6.99 4.71
N GLU A 48 -24.25 5.93 4.45
CA GLU A 48 -24.13 4.63 5.13
C GLU A 48 -22.87 3.87 4.69
N LEU A 49 -22.61 3.84 3.39
CA LEU A 49 -21.38 3.26 2.83
C LEU A 49 -20.16 4.12 3.16
N TYR A 50 -20.34 5.44 3.20
CA TYR A 50 -19.28 6.36 3.62
C TYR A 50 -18.84 6.06 5.07
N ASN A 51 -19.76 5.89 6.01
CA ASN A 51 -19.45 5.62 7.42
C ASN A 51 -18.77 4.25 7.65
N LEU A 52 -19.11 3.23 6.86
CA LEU A 52 -18.49 1.90 6.94
C LEU A 52 -17.01 1.91 6.51
N VAL A 53 -16.66 2.77 5.54
CA VAL A 53 -15.32 2.77 4.94
C VAL A 53 -14.45 3.92 5.49
N SER A 54 -15.04 5.07 5.86
CA SER A 54 -14.33 6.32 6.17
C SER A 54 -13.33 6.21 7.30
N ASN A 55 -13.67 5.53 8.40
CA ASN A 55 -12.93 5.71 9.65
C ASN A 55 -11.59 4.97 9.77
N ASN A 56 -11.32 3.93 8.97
CA ASN A 56 -10.19 3.03 9.25
C ASN A 56 -9.26 2.72 8.06
N ILE A 57 -9.61 3.15 6.84
CA ILE A 57 -8.82 2.80 5.64
C ILE A 57 -8.02 4.01 5.17
N PRO A 58 -6.67 3.92 5.13
CA PRO A 58 -5.81 5.00 4.65
C PRO A 58 -6.01 5.26 3.16
N GLU A 59 -5.63 6.46 2.74
CA GLU A 59 -5.66 6.89 1.34
C GLU A 59 -4.72 6.09 0.42
N SER A 60 -3.54 5.79 0.95
CA SER A 60 -2.47 5.12 0.24
C SER A 60 -1.50 4.54 1.27
N LEU A 61 -0.58 3.70 0.82
CA LEU A 61 0.46 3.17 1.69
C LEU A 61 1.41 4.28 2.20
N PRO A 62 1.80 5.28 1.40
CA PRO A 62 2.48 6.49 1.90
C PRO A 62 1.68 7.25 2.97
N SER A 63 0.38 7.45 2.77
CA SER A 63 -0.47 8.13 3.77
C SER A 63 -0.49 7.35 5.09
N LEU A 64 -0.48 6.02 5.03
CA LEU A 64 -0.37 5.15 6.20
C LEU A 64 0.99 5.31 6.89
N ILE A 65 2.09 5.31 6.14
CA ILE A 65 3.45 5.49 6.67
C ILE A 65 3.56 6.86 7.36
N ASN A 66 3.07 7.92 6.72
CA ASN A 66 3.08 9.29 7.25
C ASN A 66 2.23 9.46 8.51
N LYS A 67 1.15 8.68 8.67
CA LYS A 67 0.34 8.70 9.90
C LYS A 67 1.11 8.20 11.12
N TYR A 68 2.05 7.27 10.94
CA TYR A 68 2.69 6.56 12.05
C TYR A 68 4.18 6.80 12.21
N THR A 69 4.82 7.49 11.27
CA THR A 69 6.26 7.74 11.28
C THR A 69 6.55 9.18 10.89
N THR A 70 7.61 9.76 11.46
CA THR A 70 8.02 11.15 11.18
C THR A 70 9.55 11.25 11.05
N GLY A 71 10.02 12.39 10.51
CA GLY A 71 11.44 12.71 10.38
C GLY A 71 12.20 11.79 9.41
N MET A 72 13.49 11.62 9.64
CA MET A 72 14.39 10.86 8.76
C MET A 72 13.95 9.39 8.57
N PHE A 73 13.37 8.77 9.60
CA PHE A 73 12.88 7.39 9.52
C PHE A 73 11.70 7.25 8.55
N ASN A 74 10.76 8.21 8.57
CA ASN A 74 9.66 8.27 7.61
C ASN A 74 10.18 8.41 6.17
N GLU A 75 11.13 9.32 5.96
CA GLU A 75 11.70 9.59 4.64
C GLU A 75 12.32 8.32 4.03
N VAL A 76 13.09 7.57 4.82
CA VAL A 76 13.66 6.29 4.38
C VAL A 76 12.58 5.28 3.99
N LEU A 77 11.49 5.17 4.76
CA LEU A 77 10.39 4.26 4.43
C LEU A 77 9.67 4.66 3.13
N ILE A 78 9.48 5.96 2.90
CA ILE A 78 8.92 6.47 1.65
C ILE A 78 9.83 6.13 0.46
N TRP A 79 11.15 6.28 0.60
CA TRP A 79 12.08 5.88 -0.46
C TRP A 79 12.07 4.38 -0.73
N ILE A 80 11.95 3.54 0.29
CA ILE A 80 11.77 2.09 0.13
C ILE A 80 10.50 1.78 -0.68
N TYR A 81 9.39 2.47 -0.36
CA TYR A 81 8.15 2.38 -1.14
C TYR A 81 8.37 2.78 -2.61
N VAL A 82 9.06 3.89 -2.88
CA VAL A 82 9.35 4.35 -4.25
C VAL A 82 10.18 3.32 -5.02
N ILE A 83 11.24 2.80 -4.43
CA ILE A 83 12.09 1.76 -5.05
C ILE A 83 11.28 0.52 -5.39
N ASN A 84 10.35 0.11 -4.51
CA ASN A 84 9.46 -1.01 -4.76
C ASN A 84 8.62 -0.80 -6.03
N PHE A 85 8.03 0.39 -6.20
CA PHE A 85 7.24 0.74 -7.37
C PHE A 85 8.06 0.82 -8.66
N ILE A 86 9.30 1.32 -8.60
CA ILE A 86 10.22 1.32 -9.75
C ILE A 86 10.50 -0.13 -10.21
N ILE A 87 10.77 -1.03 -9.27
CA ILE A 87 11.01 -2.45 -9.58
C ILE A 87 9.75 -3.09 -10.20
N LEU A 88 8.57 -2.80 -9.63
CA LEU A 88 7.29 -3.26 -10.17
C LEU A 88 7.10 -2.81 -11.62
N GLU A 89 7.33 -1.53 -11.90
CA GLU A 89 7.17 -0.95 -13.24
C GLU A 89 8.09 -1.64 -14.25
N ILE A 90 9.36 -1.89 -13.88
CA ILE A 90 10.29 -2.67 -14.70
C ILE A 90 9.74 -4.08 -14.99
N TYR A 91 9.13 -4.76 -14.00
CA TYR A 91 8.52 -6.07 -14.23
C TYR A 91 7.31 -6.01 -15.17
N LEU A 92 6.46 -5.00 -15.03
CA LEU A 92 5.29 -4.81 -15.90
C LEU A 92 5.71 -4.50 -17.34
N ILE A 93 6.67 -3.60 -17.54
CA ILE A 93 7.23 -3.27 -18.86
C ILE A 93 7.83 -4.53 -19.51
N LYS A 94 8.64 -5.29 -18.77
CA LYS A 94 9.21 -6.54 -19.27
C LYS A 94 8.15 -7.57 -19.63
N ALA A 95 7.08 -7.66 -18.84
CA ALA A 95 5.96 -8.56 -19.12
C ALA A 95 5.17 -8.13 -20.36
N LEU A 96 5.03 -6.82 -20.59
CA LEU A 96 4.38 -6.27 -21.78
C LEU A 96 5.19 -6.50 -23.06
N ILE A 97 6.51 -6.26 -23.02
CA ILE A 97 7.40 -6.40 -24.19
C ILE A 97 7.65 -7.86 -24.57
N LYS A 98 7.65 -8.78 -23.60
CA LYS A 98 7.78 -10.22 -23.86
C LYS A 98 6.49 -10.85 -24.40
N LYS A 99 5.41 -10.07 -24.51
CA LYS A 99 4.11 -10.48 -25.03
C LYS A 99 4.00 -10.04 -26.49
#